data_AF-A0A7W6WC36-F1
#
_entry.id   AF-A0A7W6WC36-F1
#
_cell.length_a   1.000
_cell.length_b   1.000
_cell.length_c   1.000
_cell.angle_alpha   90.00
_cell.angle_beta   90.00
_cell.angle_gamma   90.00
#
_symmetry.space_group_name_H-M   'P 1'
#
loop_
_entity.id
_entity.type
_entity.pdbx_description
1 polymer ?
#
loop_
_entity_poly.entity_id
_entity_poly.type
_entity_poly.pdbx_seq_one_letter_code
_entity_poly.pdbx_strand_id
1 'polypeptide(L)'
;MWTIRYLHSLKYFGSFTRALIEIAGGWSILLVGTGIYLWWPRRQTGGVLSVRGTPKRRVFWRDTHAITGILLGFFIVFLAITGMPWSGVWGAKINEWANGNNFGYPAGVRVAVPISDEHLDHVAKTSWSLEQAQVPQSPDHPHGATPIGLDEAVAIFDRLGLHHGYAINVPTTSTGVYTGSVYPDDLSQQRVVHLD
;
A
#
# COMPACT_ATOMS: atom_id res chain seq x y z
N MET A 1 -18.46 0.83 -1.00
CA MET A 1 -18.84 1.63 0.20
C MET A 1 -17.62 2.05 1.01
N TRP A 2 -17.37 3.35 1.17
CA TRP A 2 -16.16 3.91 1.82
C TRP A 2 -16.14 3.80 3.35
N THR A 3 -17.30 3.71 3.99
CA THR A 3 -17.44 3.74 5.45
C THR A 3 -16.77 2.55 6.15
N ILE A 4 -16.94 1.33 5.62
CA ILE A 4 -16.32 0.12 6.16
C ILE A 4 -14.79 0.24 6.09
N ARG A 5 -14.25 0.68 4.95
CA ARG A 5 -12.82 0.92 4.78
C ARG A 5 -12.30 1.92 5.81
N TYR A 6 -13.03 3.00 6.07
CA TYR A 6 -12.58 4.06 6.97
C TYR A 6 -12.65 3.66 8.45
N LEU A 7 -13.64 2.86 8.83
CA LEU A 7 -13.71 2.24 10.16
C LEU A 7 -12.56 1.25 10.34
N HIS A 8 -12.35 0.36 9.37
CA HIS A 8 -11.31 -0.67 9.43
C HIS A 8 -9.90 -0.06 9.43
N SER A 9 -9.66 1.00 8.65
CA SER A 9 -8.38 1.70 8.60
C SER A 9 -8.22 2.78 9.67
N LEU A 10 -9.17 2.87 10.63
CA LEU A 10 -9.23 3.88 11.69
C LEU A 10 -9.11 5.33 11.20
N LYS A 11 -9.47 5.60 9.93
CA LYS A 11 -9.28 6.91 9.30
C LYS A 11 -10.15 7.99 9.96
N TYR A 12 -11.30 7.61 10.50
CA TYR A 12 -12.16 8.52 11.27
C TYR A 12 -11.54 8.96 12.60
N PHE A 13 -10.57 8.22 13.14
CA PHE A 13 -9.96 8.50 14.44
C PHE A 13 -8.60 9.22 14.33
N GLY A 14 -8.27 9.75 13.15
CA GLY A 14 -7.08 10.56 12.92
C GLY A 14 -5.77 9.77 12.75
N SER A 15 -4.70 10.49 12.43
CA SER A 15 -3.37 9.93 12.16
C SER A 15 -2.74 9.28 13.39
N PHE A 16 -2.97 9.82 14.59
CA PHE A 16 -2.43 9.27 15.83
C PHE A 16 -2.87 7.82 16.07
N THR A 17 -4.17 7.55 15.95
CA THR A 17 -4.74 6.21 16.15
C THR A 17 -4.21 5.22 15.10
N ARG A 18 -4.00 5.69 13.87
CA ARG A 18 -3.38 4.91 12.79
C ARG A 18 -1.91 4.59 13.09
N ALA A 19 -1.15 5.53 13.65
CA ALA A 19 0.22 5.29 14.06
C ALA A 19 0.30 4.29 15.23
N LEU A 20 -0.63 4.37 16.18
CA LEU A 20 -0.66 3.47 17.35
C LEU A 20 -0.85 2.01 16.93
N ILE A 21 -1.80 1.73 16.03
CA ILE A 21 -2.02 0.35 15.55
C ILE A 21 -0.84 -0.17 14.72
N GLU A 22 -0.18 0.71 13.96
CA GLU A 22 1.01 0.37 13.18
C GLU A 22 2.19 0.00 14.09
N ILE A 23 2.41 0.78 15.16
CA ILE A 23 3.38 0.48 16.22
C ILE A 23 3.02 -0.87 16.87
N ALA A 24 1.76 -1.10 17.21
CA ALA A 24 1.32 -2.36 17.82
C ALA A 24 1.56 -3.58 16.90
N GLY A 25 1.31 -3.45 15.60
CA GLY A 25 1.59 -4.48 14.59
C GLY A 25 3.08 -4.79 14.49
N GLY A 26 3.93 -3.76 14.37
CA GLY A 26 5.38 -3.91 14.35
C GLY A 26 5.94 -4.54 15.64
N TRP A 27 5.48 -4.09 16.81
CA TRP A 27 5.86 -4.68 18.09
C TRP A 27 5.40 -6.12 18.25
N SER A 28 4.25 -6.49 17.71
CA SER A 28 3.76 -7.88 17.75
C SER A 28 4.74 -8.82 17.03
N ILE A 29 5.28 -8.41 15.88
CA ILE A 29 6.31 -9.18 15.15
C ILE A 29 7.57 -9.31 16.00
N LEU A 30 8.05 -8.21 16.60
CA LEU A 30 9.25 -8.22 17.46
C LEU A 30 9.07 -9.08 18.71
N LEU A 31 7.92 -8.99 19.39
CA LEU A 31 7.64 -9.76 20.60
C LEU A 31 7.51 -11.25 20.33
N VAL A 32 6.86 -11.64 19.22
CA VAL A 32 6.81 -13.05 18.81
C VAL A 32 8.21 -13.55 18.42
N GLY A 33 8.96 -12.79 17.60
CA GLY A 33 10.31 -13.18 17.20
C GLY A 33 11.27 -13.34 18.38
N THR A 34 11.26 -12.39 19.32
CA THR A 34 12.05 -12.47 20.56
C THR A 34 11.56 -13.58 21.49
N GLY A 35 10.25 -13.81 21.58
CA GLY A 35 9.66 -14.93 22.31
C GLY A 35 10.13 -16.29 21.78
N ILE A 36 10.12 -16.48 20.46
CA ILE A 36 10.64 -17.69 19.79
C ILE A 36 12.15 -17.84 20.06
N TYR A 37 12.91 -16.76 19.94
CA TYR A 37 14.35 -16.76 20.22
C TYR A 37 14.67 -17.20 21.65
N LEU A 38 13.90 -16.72 22.64
CA LEU A 38 14.04 -17.09 24.05
C LEU A 38 13.55 -18.51 24.35
N TRP A 39 12.52 -18.98 23.65
CA TRP A 39 11.97 -20.33 23.79
C TRP A 39 12.86 -21.40 23.12
N TRP A 40 13.63 -21.03 22.09
CA TRP A 40 14.35 -21.97 21.23
C TRP A 40 15.11 -23.06 22.02
N PRO A 41 14.87 -24.35 21.75
CA PRO A 41 15.42 -25.44 22.56
C PRO A 41 16.90 -25.66 22.26
N ARG A 42 17.78 -24.95 22.98
CA ARG A 42 19.24 -25.06 22.79
C ARG A 42 19.86 -26.32 23.40
N ARG A 43 19.28 -26.83 24.50
CA ARG A 43 19.74 -28.04 25.24
C ARG A 43 18.63 -28.75 26.06
N GLN A 44 17.35 -28.55 25.75
CA GLN A 44 16.24 -29.12 26.53
C GLN A 44 15.62 -30.32 25.81
N THR A 45 15.45 -31.44 26.52
CA THR A 45 14.84 -32.70 26.01
C THR A 45 13.32 -32.77 26.21
N GLY A 46 12.69 -31.75 26.79
CA GLY A 46 11.25 -31.72 27.04
C GLY A 46 10.70 -30.32 27.27
N GLY A 47 9.38 -30.14 27.16
CA GLY A 47 8.71 -28.83 27.26
C GLY A 47 8.69 -28.01 25.97
N VAL A 48 9.07 -28.62 24.84
CA VAL A 48 9.01 -27.99 23.52
C VAL A 48 7.57 -28.07 22.98
N LEU A 49 6.96 -29.25 23.04
CA LEU A 49 5.57 -29.49 22.61
C LEU A 49 4.71 -30.15 23.71
N SER A 50 5.21 -30.23 24.93
CA SER A 50 4.55 -30.92 26.05
C SER A 50 4.42 -29.99 27.26
N VAL A 51 3.26 -29.95 27.91
CA VAL A 51 3.11 -29.23 29.18
C VAL A 51 3.63 -30.11 30.32
N ARG A 52 4.56 -29.59 31.14
CA ARG A 52 5.10 -30.29 32.32
C ARG A 52 4.64 -29.66 33.62
N GLY A 53 4.46 -30.51 34.64
CA GLY A 53 4.13 -30.08 35.99
C GLY A 53 2.63 -29.80 36.20
N THR A 54 2.31 -29.17 37.32
CA THR A 54 0.93 -28.83 37.71
C THR A 54 0.73 -27.32 37.73
N PRO A 55 -0.51 -26.80 37.66
CA PRO A 55 -0.80 -25.36 37.62
C PRO A 55 -0.22 -24.53 38.77
N LYS A 56 0.13 -25.17 39.90
CA LYS A 56 0.81 -24.52 41.04
C LYS A 56 2.29 -24.20 40.77
N ARG A 57 2.90 -24.75 39.72
CA ARG A 57 4.33 -24.63 39.43
C ARG A 57 4.57 -23.68 38.24
N ARG A 58 5.61 -22.84 38.34
CA ARG A 58 6.04 -21.92 37.26
C ARG A 58 6.29 -22.62 35.92
N VAL A 59 6.79 -23.87 35.96
CA VAL A 59 7.10 -24.65 34.75
C VAL A 59 5.86 -24.92 33.91
N PHE A 60 4.70 -25.17 34.54
CA PHE A 60 3.43 -25.37 33.84
C PHE A 60 3.05 -24.14 33.01
N TRP A 61 3.06 -22.95 33.64
CA TRP A 61 2.73 -21.69 32.95
C TRP A 61 3.72 -21.34 31.84
N ARG A 62 5.01 -21.61 32.06
CA ARG A 62 6.04 -21.41 31.03
C ARG A 62 5.81 -22.33 29.83
N ASP A 63 5.60 -23.62 30.05
CA ASP A 63 5.44 -24.60 28.98
C ASP A 63 4.10 -24.36 28.24
N THR A 64 3.01 -23.99 28.96
CA THR A 64 1.73 -23.58 28.34
C THR A 64 1.88 -22.32 27.50
N HIS A 65 2.52 -21.26 28.02
CA HIS A 65 2.77 -20.03 27.26
C HIS A 65 3.65 -20.27 26.03
N ALA A 66 4.62 -21.18 26.11
CA ALA A 66 5.45 -21.56 24.98
C ALA A 66 4.64 -22.25 23.87
N ILE A 67 3.79 -23.22 24.23
CA ILE A 67 2.98 -23.98 23.26
C ILE A 67 1.89 -23.09 22.65
N THR A 68 1.18 -22.30 23.46
CA THR A 68 0.19 -21.36 22.92
C THR A 68 0.88 -20.23 22.16
N GLY A 69 2.02 -19.76 22.63
CA GLY A 69 2.82 -18.71 22.01
C GLY A 69 3.35 -19.10 20.63
N ILE A 70 3.80 -20.35 20.43
CA ILE A 70 4.26 -20.78 19.09
C ILE A 70 3.09 -20.90 18.11
N LEU A 71 1.96 -21.47 18.56
CA LEU A 71 0.77 -21.65 17.74
C LEU A 71 0.12 -20.32 17.37
N LEU A 72 -0.20 -19.50 18.38
CA LEU A 72 -0.83 -18.19 18.16
C LEU A 72 0.16 -17.19 17.57
N GLY A 73 1.44 -17.28 17.93
CA GLY A 73 2.49 -16.44 17.36
C GLY A 73 2.62 -16.61 15.85
N PHE A 74 2.46 -17.83 15.32
CA PHE A 74 2.38 -18.05 13.88
C PHE A 74 1.23 -17.23 13.24
N PHE A 75 0.01 -17.31 13.77
CA PHE A 75 -1.13 -16.56 13.25
C PHE A 75 -0.95 -15.05 13.43
N ILE A 76 -0.42 -14.60 14.57
CA ILE A 76 -0.13 -13.18 14.83
C ILE A 76 0.88 -12.65 13.82
N VAL A 77 1.98 -13.37 13.57
CA VAL A 77 3.00 -12.97 12.60
C VAL A 77 2.45 -12.99 11.18
N PHE A 78 1.68 -14.02 10.80
CA PHE A 78 1.01 -14.07 9.51
C PHE A 78 0.09 -12.85 9.29
N LEU A 79 -0.80 -12.58 10.23
CA LEU A 79 -1.72 -11.44 10.16
C LEU A 79 -0.98 -10.10 10.19
N ALA A 80 0.07 -9.97 11.00
CA ALA A 80 0.87 -8.75 11.05
C ALA A 80 1.63 -8.53 9.74
N ILE A 81 2.33 -9.53 9.20
CA ILE A 81 3.07 -9.40 7.93
C ILE A 81 2.14 -9.10 6.76
N THR A 82 0.96 -9.71 6.71
CA THR A 82 -0.03 -9.46 5.64
C THR A 82 -0.83 -8.17 5.85
N GLY A 83 -0.98 -7.71 7.09
CA GLY A 83 -1.73 -6.51 7.46
C GLY A 83 -0.91 -5.22 7.43
N MET A 84 0.37 -5.26 7.80
CA MET A 84 1.27 -4.10 7.81
C MET A 84 1.43 -3.40 6.44
N PRO A 85 1.39 -4.07 5.27
CA PRO A 85 1.34 -3.39 3.97
C PRO A 85 0.15 -2.45 3.77
N TRP A 86 -0.88 -2.55 4.62
CA TRP A 86 -2.05 -1.67 4.60
C TRP A 86 -2.00 -0.56 5.66
N SER A 87 -0.91 -0.48 6.44
CA SER A 87 -0.66 0.60 7.38
C SER A 87 -0.21 1.87 6.67
N GLY A 88 0.00 2.97 7.42
CA GLY A 88 0.41 4.23 6.84
C GLY A 88 1.85 4.19 6.32
N VAL A 89 2.82 3.96 7.20
CA VAL A 89 4.25 4.10 6.87
C VAL A 89 4.77 2.86 6.15
N TRP A 90 4.54 1.67 6.70
CA TRP A 90 4.94 0.41 6.09
C TRP A 90 4.26 0.20 4.74
N GLY A 91 2.96 0.51 4.65
CA GLY A 91 2.24 0.46 3.37
C GLY A 91 2.82 1.39 2.32
N ALA A 92 3.11 2.64 2.66
CA ALA A 92 3.79 3.57 1.76
C ALA A 92 5.16 3.04 1.31
N LYS A 93 5.96 2.48 2.21
CA LYS A 93 7.29 1.93 1.88
C LYS A 93 7.23 0.68 1.00
N ILE A 94 6.27 -0.21 1.25
CA ILE A 94 6.06 -1.40 0.41
C ILE A 94 5.54 -0.98 -0.96
N ASN A 95 4.66 0.01 -1.02
CA ASN A 95 4.15 0.57 -2.27
C ASN A 95 5.28 1.24 -3.07
N GLU A 96 6.11 2.06 -2.42
CA GLU A 96 7.32 2.68 -3.00
C GLU A 96 8.28 1.62 -3.53
N TRP A 97 8.53 0.53 -2.79
CA TRP A 97 9.37 -0.56 -3.27
C TRP A 97 8.76 -1.31 -4.45
N ALA A 98 7.45 -1.58 -4.42
CA ALA A 98 6.75 -2.29 -5.48
C ALA A 98 6.65 -1.48 -6.78
N ASN A 99 6.44 -0.16 -6.66
CA ASN A 99 6.28 0.75 -7.80
C ASN A 99 7.60 1.41 -8.25
N GLY A 100 8.59 1.53 -7.37
CA GLY A 100 9.88 2.17 -7.65
C GLY A 100 10.87 1.28 -8.41
N ASN A 101 10.57 -0.02 -8.54
CA ASN A 101 11.41 -0.95 -9.29
C ASN A 101 10.74 -1.32 -10.63
N ASN A 102 11.34 -0.85 -11.72
CA ASN A 102 10.93 -1.10 -13.10
C ASN A 102 11.25 -2.55 -13.54
N PHE A 103 10.63 -3.54 -12.89
CA PHE A 103 10.84 -4.94 -13.25
C PHE A 103 10.26 -5.24 -14.64
N GLY A 104 11.12 -5.35 -15.65
CA GLY A 104 10.81 -6.00 -16.93
C GLY A 104 10.06 -5.18 -17.99
N TYR A 105 9.93 -3.86 -17.85
CA TYR A 105 9.27 -3.02 -18.87
C TYR A 105 10.25 -2.47 -19.92
N PRO A 106 9.91 -2.51 -21.23
CA PRO A 106 10.72 -1.88 -22.27
C PRO A 106 10.76 -0.35 -22.11
N ALA A 107 11.91 0.26 -22.45
CA ALA A 107 12.09 1.71 -22.45
C ALA A 107 11.04 2.43 -23.32
N GLY A 108 10.51 3.56 -22.82
CA GLY A 108 9.59 4.45 -23.54
C GLY A 108 8.10 4.15 -23.40
N VAL A 109 7.71 3.01 -22.82
CA VAL A 109 6.27 2.67 -22.61
C VAL A 109 5.83 2.93 -21.17
N ARG A 110 6.69 2.62 -20.19
CA ARG A 110 6.44 2.84 -18.75
C ARG A 110 7.69 3.26 -17.96
N VAL A 111 8.86 3.29 -18.63
CA VAL A 111 10.16 3.54 -18.00
C VAL A 111 10.95 4.48 -18.91
N ALA A 112 11.76 5.37 -18.33
CA ALA A 112 12.50 6.42 -19.05
C ALA A 112 11.62 7.42 -19.85
N VAL A 113 10.36 7.60 -19.44
CA VAL A 113 9.54 8.76 -19.83
C VAL A 113 9.94 9.94 -18.95
N PRO A 114 9.84 11.22 -19.38
CA PRO A 114 9.95 12.34 -18.46
C PRO A 114 8.89 12.21 -17.37
N ILE A 115 9.33 12.07 -16.12
CA ILE A 115 8.45 11.90 -14.96
C ILE A 115 8.63 13.11 -14.05
N SER A 116 7.54 13.66 -13.53
CA SER A 116 7.58 14.71 -12.52
C SER A 116 7.86 14.15 -11.12
N ASP A 117 8.33 15.00 -10.21
CA ASP A 117 8.38 14.69 -8.78
C ASP A 117 6.98 14.68 -8.11
N GLU A 118 5.91 14.93 -8.88
CA GLU A 118 4.53 14.91 -8.36
C GLU A 118 3.93 13.51 -8.39
N HIS A 119 3.20 13.17 -7.32
CA HIS A 119 2.51 11.89 -7.16
C HIS A 119 1.03 11.99 -7.55
N LEU A 120 0.50 10.89 -8.08
CA LEU A 120 -0.85 10.84 -8.62
C LEU A 120 -1.93 11.11 -7.56
N ASP A 121 -1.70 10.77 -6.29
CA ASP A 121 -2.68 11.01 -5.22
C ASP A 121 -2.86 12.50 -4.88
N HIS A 122 -1.86 13.34 -5.14
CA HIS A 122 -1.93 14.78 -4.98
C HIS A 122 -2.79 15.43 -6.06
N VAL A 123 -2.73 14.87 -7.27
CA VAL A 123 -3.40 15.42 -8.46
C VAL A 123 -4.80 14.85 -8.59
N ALA A 124 -4.96 13.53 -8.42
CA ALA A 124 -6.21 12.83 -8.64
C ALA A 124 -6.50 11.85 -7.51
N LYS A 125 -7.78 11.75 -7.11
CA LYS A 125 -8.19 10.65 -6.24
C LYS A 125 -7.89 9.33 -6.95
N THR A 126 -7.14 8.45 -6.29
CA THR A 126 -6.62 7.22 -6.92
C THR A 126 -6.78 5.98 -6.04
N SER A 127 -6.47 4.81 -6.59
CA SER A 127 -6.38 3.55 -5.83
C SER A 127 -5.06 3.47 -5.06
N TRP A 128 -5.02 2.70 -3.97
CA TRP A 128 -3.82 2.59 -3.12
C TRP A 128 -2.57 2.15 -3.90
N SER A 129 -2.71 1.23 -4.85
CA SER A 129 -1.59 0.76 -5.69
C SER A 129 -0.97 1.87 -6.54
N LEU A 130 -1.72 2.95 -6.80
CA LEU A 130 -1.32 4.06 -7.66
C LEU A 130 -1.04 5.35 -6.86
N GLU A 131 -1.11 5.33 -5.53
CA GLU A 131 -0.88 6.55 -4.72
C GLU A 131 0.53 7.11 -4.92
N GLN A 132 1.55 6.26 -5.01
CA GLN A 132 2.94 6.69 -5.24
C GLN A 132 3.31 6.79 -6.74
N ALA A 133 2.39 6.51 -7.65
CA ALA A 133 2.67 6.60 -9.08
C ALA A 133 3.00 8.05 -9.45
N GLN A 134 4.17 8.28 -10.04
CA GLN A 134 4.55 9.63 -10.45
C GLN A 134 3.81 10.02 -11.73
N VAL A 135 3.47 11.30 -11.85
CA VAL A 135 2.77 11.83 -13.01
C VAL A 135 3.77 12.11 -14.14
N PRO A 136 3.53 11.64 -15.38
CA PRO A 136 4.37 11.97 -16.52
C PRO A 136 4.39 13.48 -16.82
N GLN A 137 5.48 13.95 -17.42
CA GLN A 137 5.56 15.29 -18.00
C GLN A 137 5.53 15.20 -19.51
N SER A 138 4.87 16.16 -20.16
CA SER A 138 5.01 16.35 -21.61
C SER A 138 6.47 16.69 -21.91
N PRO A 139 7.12 16.04 -22.91
CA PRO A 139 8.45 16.42 -23.34
C PRO A 139 8.49 17.90 -23.75
N ASP A 140 9.61 18.59 -23.50
CA ASP A 140 9.83 19.93 -24.04
C ASP A 140 9.77 19.85 -25.57
N HIS A 141 8.68 20.34 -26.16
CA HIS A 141 8.54 20.42 -27.60
C HIS A 141 9.34 21.63 -28.11
N PRO A 142 10.41 21.45 -28.91
CA PRO A 142 11.24 22.57 -29.38
C PRO A 142 10.49 23.54 -30.31
N HIS A 143 9.28 23.20 -30.74
CA HIS A 143 8.51 23.92 -31.74
C HIS A 143 7.02 23.99 -31.38
N GLY A 144 6.65 24.82 -30.41
CA GLY A 144 5.32 25.45 -30.33
C GLY A 144 4.10 24.54 -30.46
N ALA A 145 4.12 23.34 -29.88
CA ALA A 145 2.93 22.51 -29.78
C ALA A 145 1.85 23.30 -29.04
N THR A 146 0.73 23.57 -29.72
CA THR A 146 -0.41 24.27 -29.11
C THR A 146 -1.06 23.34 -28.09
N PRO A 147 -1.14 23.71 -26.81
CA PRO A 147 -1.82 22.90 -25.81
C PRO A 147 -3.25 22.61 -26.25
N ILE A 148 -3.68 21.35 -26.11
CA ILE A 148 -5.08 21.00 -26.37
C ILE A 148 -5.99 21.67 -25.33
N GLY A 149 -7.20 22.06 -25.76
CA GLY A 149 -8.22 22.60 -24.87
C GLY A 149 -8.90 21.51 -24.03
N LEU A 150 -9.57 21.91 -22.95
CA LEU A 150 -10.31 20.98 -22.09
C LEU A 150 -11.35 20.16 -22.86
N ASP A 151 -12.08 20.78 -23.80
CA ASP A 151 -13.10 20.09 -24.60
C ASP A 151 -12.49 18.97 -25.49
N GLU A 152 -11.29 19.21 -26.02
CA GLU A 152 -10.57 18.23 -26.81
C GLU A 152 -10.05 17.09 -25.93
N ALA A 153 -9.51 17.41 -24.75
CA ALA A 153 -9.12 16.42 -23.76
C ALA A 153 -10.31 15.53 -23.34
N VAL A 154 -11.49 16.12 -23.09
CA VAL A 154 -12.75 15.40 -22.82
C VAL A 154 -13.08 14.44 -23.97
N ALA A 155 -13.07 14.93 -25.22
CA ALA A 155 -13.39 14.11 -26.39
C ALA A 155 -12.40 12.96 -26.59
N ILE A 156 -11.12 13.15 -26.26
CA ILE A 156 -10.10 12.10 -26.30
C ILE A 156 -10.35 11.07 -25.20
N PHE A 157 -10.63 11.49 -23.96
CA PHE A 157 -10.93 10.56 -22.86
C PHE A 157 -12.17 9.71 -23.15
N ASP A 158 -13.23 10.29 -23.71
CA ASP A 158 -14.42 9.57 -24.14
C ASP A 158 -14.10 8.56 -25.25
N ARG A 159 -13.29 8.95 -26.24
CA ARG A 159 -12.85 8.05 -27.32
C ARG A 159 -11.99 6.90 -26.81
N LEU A 160 -11.17 7.14 -25.79
CA LEU A 160 -10.37 6.12 -25.11
C LEU A 160 -11.23 5.20 -24.23
N GLY A 161 -12.53 5.50 -24.06
CA GLY A 161 -13.48 4.68 -23.33
C GLY A 161 -13.33 4.78 -21.82
N LEU A 162 -13.00 5.95 -21.27
CA LEU A 162 -13.10 6.16 -19.83
C LEU A 162 -14.56 6.04 -19.40
N HIS A 163 -14.81 5.30 -18.31
CA HIS A 163 -16.15 5.18 -17.75
C HIS A 163 -16.72 6.56 -17.39
N HIS A 164 -17.99 6.81 -17.68
CA HIS A 164 -18.63 8.10 -17.37
C HIS A 164 -18.59 8.44 -15.87
N GLY A 165 -18.50 9.72 -15.55
CA GLY A 165 -18.28 10.22 -14.19
C GLY A 165 -16.80 10.32 -13.80
N TYR A 166 -15.90 10.31 -14.79
CA TYR A 166 -14.48 10.55 -14.60
C TYR A 166 -14.21 12.01 -14.20
N ALA A 167 -13.18 12.21 -13.37
CA ALA A 167 -12.65 13.53 -13.05
C ALA A 167 -11.49 13.85 -14.00
N ILE A 168 -11.34 15.14 -14.34
CA ILE A 168 -10.22 15.63 -15.14
C ILE A 168 -9.44 16.62 -14.29
N ASN A 169 -8.14 16.36 -14.16
CA ASN A 169 -7.19 17.34 -13.64
C ASN A 169 -6.51 18.04 -14.81
N VAL A 170 -6.62 19.36 -14.78
CA VAL A 170 -6.07 20.26 -15.80
C VAL A 170 -4.63 20.59 -15.41
N PRO A 171 -3.68 20.54 -16.36
CA PRO A 171 -2.29 20.88 -16.07
C PRO A 171 -2.16 22.36 -15.68
N THR A 172 -1.38 22.62 -14.64
CA THR A 172 -1.12 23.98 -14.12
C THR A 172 0.24 24.53 -14.55
N THR A 173 1.08 23.70 -15.18
CA THR A 173 2.42 24.03 -15.66
C THR A 173 2.52 23.76 -17.16
N SER A 174 3.52 24.35 -17.82
CA SER A 174 3.75 24.20 -19.27
C SER A 174 4.18 22.79 -19.69
N THR A 175 4.63 21.96 -18.75
CA THR A 175 5.04 20.57 -18.97
C THR A 175 4.08 19.57 -18.33
N GLY A 176 2.95 20.05 -17.78
CA GLY A 176 1.94 19.21 -17.14
C GLY A 176 1.03 18.54 -18.15
N VAL A 177 0.54 17.35 -17.79
CA VAL A 177 -0.38 16.54 -18.62
C VAL A 177 -1.82 16.62 -18.12
N TYR A 178 -2.80 16.52 -19.02
CA TYR A 178 -4.19 16.31 -18.60
C TYR A 178 -4.33 14.92 -18.02
N THR A 179 -4.93 14.81 -16.83
CA THR A 179 -5.11 13.50 -16.17
C THR A 179 -6.60 13.21 -15.97
N GLY A 180 -7.11 12.24 -16.71
CA GLY A 180 -8.46 11.71 -16.56
C GLY A 180 -8.45 10.49 -15.64
N SER A 181 -9.32 10.46 -14.62
CA SER A 181 -9.38 9.34 -13.68
C SER A 181 -10.80 8.96 -13.29
N VAL A 182 -11.08 7.66 -13.18
CA VAL A 182 -12.40 7.14 -12.81
C VAL A 182 -12.31 5.89 -11.96
N TYR A 183 -13.16 5.83 -10.93
CA TYR A 183 -13.17 4.77 -9.90
C TYR A 183 -14.58 4.25 -9.60
N PRO A 184 -15.26 3.60 -10.56
CA PRO A 184 -16.56 2.97 -10.33
C PRO A 184 -16.44 1.73 -9.42
N ASP A 185 -17.60 1.19 -9.00
CA ASP A 185 -17.66 0.00 -8.15
C ASP A 185 -17.14 -1.27 -8.86
N ASP A 186 -17.25 -1.34 -10.19
CA ASP A 186 -16.62 -2.38 -10.99
C ASP A 186 -15.13 -2.06 -11.20
N LEU A 187 -14.26 -2.87 -10.57
CA LEU A 187 -12.81 -2.72 -10.64
C LEU A 187 -12.26 -2.80 -12.06
N SER A 188 -12.91 -3.53 -12.97
CA SER A 188 -12.47 -3.67 -14.36
C SER A 188 -12.56 -2.36 -15.16
N GLN A 189 -13.38 -1.42 -14.67
CA GLN A 189 -13.63 -0.13 -15.30
C GLN A 189 -12.80 1.00 -14.67
N GLN A 190 -11.99 0.71 -13.64
CA GLN A 190 -11.11 1.71 -13.02
C GLN A 190 -9.94 2.01 -13.94
N ARG A 191 -9.75 3.30 -14.25
CA ARG A 191 -8.70 3.72 -15.18
C ARG A 191 -8.20 5.12 -14.88
N VAL A 192 -6.90 5.31 -15.10
CA VAL A 192 -6.24 6.61 -15.14
C VAL A 192 -5.56 6.74 -16.49
N VAL A 193 -5.73 7.87 -17.15
CA VAL A 193 -5.11 8.18 -18.43
C VAL A 193 -4.49 9.57 -18.35
N HIS A 194 -3.26 9.66 -18.82
CA HIS A 194 -2.53 10.92 -19.00
C HIS A 194 -2.51 11.26 -20.49
N LEU A 195 -2.83 12.51 -20.83
CA LEU A 195 -2.71 13.06 -22.18
C LEU A 195 -1.64 14.15 -22.17
N ASP A 196 -0.61 13.97 -22.98
CA ASP A 196 0.53 14.88 -23.12
C ASP A 196 0.43 15.81 -24.33
#